data_AF-A0A8J6XET4-F1
#
_entry.id   AF-A0A8J6XET4-F1
#
_cell.length_a   1.000
_cell.length_b   1.000
_cell.length_c   1.000
_cell.angle_alpha   90.00
_cell.angle_beta   90.00
_cell.angle_gamma   90.00
#
_symmetry.space_group_name_H-M   'P 1'
#
loop_
_entity.id
_entity.type
_entity.pdbx_description
1 polymer ?
#
loop_
_entity_poly.entity_id
_entity_poly.type
_entity_poly.pdbx_seq_one_letter_code
_entity_poly.pdbx_strand_id
1 'polypeptide(L)'
;MARQRSFLSLILVLLATFLISCGNPTTAKAPPTYTTAQLEKIQEYVPNILAVRDRASELQQLIQTQQWIKVGNFIHGPMAEARLSMNYLSANLLERDQTAARKVARELFDDLVKIDSAADTANKISALNNSEKAFADIDKFLKLLPQTTTQSQAS
;
A
#
# COMPACT_ATOMS: atom_id res chain seq x y z
N MET A 1 25.63 58.68 -23.78
CA MET A 1 25.84 58.36 -22.35
C MET A 1 24.53 58.01 -21.60
N ALA A 2 23.39 58.69 -21.83
CA ALA A 2 22.13 58.37 -21.13
C ALA A 2 21.42 57.08 -21.64
N ARG A 3 21.49 56.80 -22.95
CA ARG A 3 20.78 55.68 -23.59
C ARG A 3 21.36 54.28 -23.27
N GLN A 4 22.67 54.21 -22.98
CA GLN A 4 23.36 52.97 -22.58
C GLN A 4 23.11 52.62 -21.10
N ARG A 5 22.91 53.61 -20.23
CA ARG A 5 22.56 53.40 -18.81
C ARG A 5 21.17 52.75 -18.64
N SER A 6 20.24 53.11 -19.53
CA SER A 6 18.89 52.53 -19.55
C SER A 6 18.88 51.06 -19.99
N PHE A 7 19.71 50.70 -20.97
CA PHE A 7 19.81 49.33 -21.48
C PHE A 7 20.46 48.39 -20.45
N LEU A 8 21.51 48.87 -19.76
CA LEU A 8 22.16 48.13 -18.68
C LEU A 8 21.21 47.90 -17.51
N SER A 9 20.37 48.88 -17.16
CA SER A 9 19.37 48.73 -16.09
C SER A 9 18.29 47.72 -16.46
N LEU A 10 17.83 47.70 -17.71
CA LEU A 10 16.84 46.73 -18.18
C LEU A 10 17.38 45.29 -18.12
N ILE A 11 18.64 45.07 -18.53
CA ILE A 11 19.29 43.76 -18.50
C ILE A 11 19.49 43.29 -17.04
N LEU A 12 19.86 44.19 -16.14
CA LEU A 12 20.02 43.90 -14.71
C LEU A 12 18.70 43.47 -14.05
N VAL A 13 17.58 44.14 -14.38
CA VAL A 13 16.26 43.76 -13.87
C VAL A 13 15.84 42.38 -14.39
N LEU A 14 16.06 42.10 -15.67
CA LEU A 14 15.76 40.79 -16.27
C LEU A 14 16.58 39.67 -15.61
N LEU A 15 17.89 39.87 -15.42
CA LEU A 15 18.75 38.91 -14.73
C LEU A 15 18.31 38.67 -13.28
N ALA A 16 17.92 39.72 -12.56
CA ALA A 16 17.43 39.58 -11.18
C ALA A 16 16.14 38.74 -11.11
N THR A 17 15.21 38.90 -12.06
CA THR A 17 13.98 38.10 -12.10
C THR A 17 14.22 36.62 -12.42
N PHE A 18 15.17 36.31 -13.31
CA PHE A 18 15.55 34.93 -13.62
C PHE A 18 16.28 34.24 -12.46
N LEU A 19 17.09 34.97 -11.69
CA LEU A 19 17.82 34.40 -10.56
C LEU A 19 16.91 34.05 -9.36
N ILE A 20 15.85 34.82 -9.12
CA ILE A 20 14.88 34.54 -8.05
C ILE A 20 14.00 33.33 -8.38
N SER A 21 13.71 33.10 -9.67
CA SER A 21 12.83 32.01 -10.12
C SER A 21 13.48 30.61 -10.09
N CYS A 22 14.79 30.50 -9.88
CA CYS A 22 15.52 29.22 -9.82
C CYS A 22 15.92 28.79 -8.39
N GLY A 23 15.50 29.55 -7.37
CA GLY A 23 15.69 29.17 -5.98
C GLY A 23 14.62 28.17 -5.53
N ASN A 24 14.74 26.90 -5.94
CA ASN A 24 13.93 25.86 -5.31
C ASN A 24 14.38 25.80 -3.83
N PRO A 25 13.50 26.06 -2.85
CA PRO A 25 13.92 26.11 -1.45
C PRO A 25 14.43 24.73 -1.03
N THR A 26 15.75 24.60 -0.94
CA THR A 26 16.47 23.48 -0.32
C THR A 26 16.42 23.62 1.20
N THR A 27 15.24 23.90 1.75
CA THR A 27 14.99 23.63 3.16
C THR A 27 14.99 22.12 3.32
N ALA A 28 15.97 21.59 4.03
CA ALA A 28 16.01 20.19 4.42
C ALA A 28 14.66 19.82 5.06
N LYS A 29 13.81 19.09 4.32
CA LYS A 29 12.55 18.58 4.85
C LYS A 29 12.91 17.65 6.01
N ALA A 30 12.28 17.87 7.16
CA ALA A 30 12.36 16.93 8.27
C ALA A 30 12.06 15.51 7.75
N PRO A 31 12.68 14.46 8.31
CA PRO A 31 12.40 13.09 7.91
C PRO A 31 10.88 12.87 7.87
N PRO A 32 10.32 12.32 6.78
CA PRO A 32 8.88 12.19 6.67
C PRO A 32 8.39 11.27 7.78
N THR A 33 7.47 11.80 8.59
CA THR A 33 6.80 11.10 9.69
C THR A 33 5.32 10.98 9.36
N TYR A 34 4.65 10.02 10.00
CA TYR A 34 3.22 9.84 9.83
C TYR A 34 2.45 11.00 10.45
N THR A 35 1.49 11.55 9.70
CA THR A 35 0.50 12.48 10.22
C THR A 35 -0.57 11.75 11.04
N THR A 36 -1.26 12.46 11.94
CA THR A 36 -2.39 11.91 12.70
C THR A 36 -3.45 11.29 11.79
N ALA A 37 -3.82 11.97 10.71
CA ALA A 37 -4.80 11.46 9.75
C ALA A 37 -4.35 10.15 9.08
N GLN A 38 -3.05 10.00 8.78
CA GLN A 38 -2.52 8.73 8.25
C GLN A 38 -2.58 7.62 9.30
N LEU A 39 -2.25 7.91 10.57
CA LEU A 39 -2.32 6.93 11.66
C LEU A 39 -3.76 6.49 11.93
N GLU A 40 -4.72 7.41 11.90
CA GLU A 40 -6.16 7.09 12.02
C GLU A 40 -6.60 6.14 10.91
N LYS A 41 -6.21 6.41 9.66
CA LYS A 41 -6.50 5.51 8.54
C LYS A 41 -5.85 4.14 8.73
N ILE A 42 -4.62 4.10 9.22
CA ILE A 42 -3.94 2.83 9.53
C ILE A 42 -4.72 2.06 10.60
N GLN A 43 -5.14 2.72 11.67
CA GLN A 43 -5.92 2.10 12.74
C GLN A 43 -7.31 1.64 12.27
N GLU A 44 -7.93 2.35 11.34
CA GLU A 44 -9.24 2.03 10.76
C GLU A 44 -9.21 0.75 9.91
N TYR A 45 -8.22 0.60 9.02
CA TYR A 45 -8.23 -0.47 8.01
C TYR A 45 -7.40 -1.71 8.37
N VAL A 46 -6.45 -1.62 9.31
CA VAL A 46 -5.65 -2.78 9.75
C VAL A 46 -6.51 -3.92 10.32
N PRO A 47 -7.54 -3.68 11.14
CA PRO A 47 -8.40 -4.74 11.66
C PRO A 47 -9.04 -5.60 10.56
N ASN A 48 -9.44 -5.01 9.43
CA ASN A 48 -10.04 -5.73 8.31
C ASN A 48 -9.05 -6.73 7.68
N ILE A 49 -7.77 -6.35 7.59
CA ILE A 49 -6.71 -7.23 7.07
C ILE A 49 -6.43 -8.36 8.06
N LEU A 50 -6.34 -8.05 9.36
CA LEU A 50 -6.09 -9.04 10.41
C LEU A 50 -7.24 -10.05 10.52
N ALA A 51 -8.49 -9.59 10.44
CA ALA A 51 -9.67 -10.46 10.49
C ALA A 51 -9.66 -11.53 9.38
N VAL A 52 -9.14 -11.19 8.20
CA VAL A 52 -9.02 -12.12 7.07
C VAL A 52 -7.78 -13.00 7.21
N ARG A 53 -6.66 -12.44 7.67
CA ARG A 53 -5.42 -13.18 7.98
C ARG A 53 -5.68 -14.34 8.94
N ASP A 54 -6.44 -14.09 10.01
CA ASP A 54 -6.73 -15.08 11.06
C ASP A 54 -7.64 -16.22 10.57
N ARG A 55 -8.25 -16.06 9.39
CA ARG A 55 -9.10 -17.06 8.71
C ARG A 55 -8.34 -17.89 7.67
N ALA A 56 -7.01 -17.90 7.70
CA ALA A 56 -6.20 -18.68 6.76
C ALA A 56 -6.55 -20.17 6.74
N SER A 57 -6.75 -20.76 7.92
CA SER A 57 -7.14 -22.16 8.07
C SER A 57 -8.51 -22.47 7.46
N GLU A 58 -9.44 -21.51 7.48
CA GLU A 58 -10.77 -21.67 6.87
C GLU A 58 -10.63 -21.87 5.36
N LEU A 59 -9.93 -20.98 4.66
CA LEU A 59 -9.75 -21.10 3.21
C LEU A 59 -9.01 -22.39 2.84
N GLN A 60 -7.97 -22.75 3.59
CA GLN A 60 -7.25 -24.01 3.40
C GLN A 60 -8.17 -25.22 3.57
N GLN A 61 -9.02 -25.23 4.60
CA GLN A 61 -9.98 -26.30 4.83
C GLN A 61 -11.04 -26.38 3.72
N LEU A 62 -11.56 -25.24 3.24
CA LEU A 62 -12.49 -25.20 2.12
C LEU A 62 -11.88 -25.80 0.85
N ILE A 63 -10.60 -25.50 0.57
CA ILE A 63 -9.87 -26.08 -0.57
C ILE A 63 -9.62 -27.59 -0.35
N GLN A 64 -9.19 -28.00 0.84
CA GLN A 64 -8.94 -29.40 1.16
C GLN A 64 -10.18 -30.27 1.01
N THR A 65 -11.34 -29.73 1.41
CA THR A 65 -12.66 -30.37 1.30
C THR A 65 -13.35 -30.11 -0.04
N GLN A 66 -12.65 -29.50 -1.00
CA GLN A 66 -13.11 -29.25 -2.37
C GLN A 66 -14.46 -28.49 -2.45
N GLN A 67 -14.71 -27.60 -1.49
CA GLN A 67 -15.90 -26.76 -1.45
C GLN A 67 -15.72 -25.53 -2.37
N TRP A 68 -15.57 -25.75 -3.68
CA TRP A 68 -15.15 -24.73 -4.66
C TRP A 68 -16.04 -23.47 -4.68
N ILE A 69 -17.35 -23.63 -4.55
CA ILE A 69 -18.27 -22.48 -4.44
C ILE A 69 -17.92 -21.61 -3.22
N LYS A 70 -17.59 -22.23 -2.08
CA LYS A 70 -17.20 -21.50 -0.87
C LYS A 70 -15.79 -20.90 -0.99
N VAL A 71 -14.88 -21.55 -1.71
CA VAL A 71 -13.57 -20.99 -2.06
C VAL A 71 -13.75 -19.70 -2.86
N GLY A 72 -14.58 -19.71 -3.92
CA GLY A 72 -14.91 -18.52 -4.70
C GLY A 72 -15.55 -17.43 -3.84
N ASN A 73 -16.53 -17.77 -2.99
CA ASN A 73 -17.15 -16.82 -2.06
C ASN A 73 -16.13 -16.19 -1.09
N PHE A 74 -15.16 -16.97 -0.60
CA PHE A 74 -14.13 -16.47 0.30
C PHE A 74 -13.18 -15.49 -0.43
N ILE A 75 -12.84 -15.78 -1.69
CA ILE A 75 -11.95 -14.93 -2.52
C ILE A 75 -12.63 -13.62 -2.88
N HIS A 76 -13.89 -13.66 -3.32
CA HIS A 76 -14.64 -12.48 -3.75
C HIS A 76 -15.28 -11.69 -2.61
N GLY A 77 -15.34 -12.25 -1.40
CA GLY A 77 -15.79 -11.55 -0.19
C GLY A 77 -14.60 -11.15 0.70
N PRO A 78 -14.27 -11.94 1.73
CA PRO A 78 -13.20 -11.65 2.69
C PRO A 78 -11.87 -11.21 2.05
N MET A 79 -11.32 -11.96 1.08
CA MET A 79 -10.03 -11.61 0.50
C MET A 79 -10.08 -10.34 -0.36
N ALA A 80 -11.19 -10.09 -1.04
CA ALA A 80 -11.42 -8.86 -1.80
C ALA A 80 -11.47 -7.64 -0.87
N GLU A 81 -12.11 -7.77 0.30
CA GLU A 81 -12.16 -6.73 1.34
C GLU A 81 -10.77 -6.45 1.95
N ALA A 82 -9.99 -7.49 2.25
CA ALA A 82 -8.61 -7.33 2.71
C ALA A 82 -7.76 -6.59 1.66
N ARG A 83 -7.87 -6.98 0.39
CA ARG A 83 -7.16 -6.32 -0.72
C ARG A 83 -7.57 -4.85 -0.85
N LEU A 84 -8.87 -4.54 -0.71
CA LEU A 84 -9.37 -3.17 -0.73
C LEU A 84 -8.72 -2.34 0.39
N SER A 85 -8.69 -2.88 1.61
CA SER A 85 -8.06 -2.27 2.77
C SER A 85 -6.55 -2.05 2.53
N MET A 86 -5.84 -3.03 1.97
CA MET A 86 -4.43 -2.90 1.61
C MET A 86 -4.18 -1.79 0.58
N ASN A 87 -5.06 -1.63 -0.41
CA ASN A 87 -4.94 -0.55 -1.39
C ASN A 87 -5.14 0.82 -0.76
N TYR A 88 -6.15 0.97 0.12
CA TYR A 88 -6.36 2.22 0.87
C TYR A 88 -5.16 2.55 1.75
N LEU A 89 -4.64 1.56 2.49
CA LEU A 89 -3.46 1.75 3.34
C LEU A 89 -2.21 2.10 2.55
N SER A 90 -1.97 1.45 1.40
CA SER A 90 -0.82 1.72 0.53
C SER A 90 -0.71 3.19 0.12
N ALA A 91 -1.84 3.88 -0.06
CA ALA A 91 -1.87 5.29 -0.39
C ALA A 91 -1.60 6.22 0.82
N ASN A 92 -1.78 5.71 2.03
CA ASN A 92 -1.61 6.45 3.28
C ASN A 92 -0.25 6.19 3.97
N LEU A 93 0.58 5.30 3.44
CA LEU A 93 1.95 5.09 3.91
C LEU A 93 2.87 6.26 3.54
N LEU A 94 4.05 6.31 4.19
CA LEU A 94 5.13 7.19 3.77
C LEU A 94 5.52 6.89 2.32
N GLU A 95 5.88 7.92 1.54
CA GLU A 95 6.21 7.80 0.11
C GLU A 95 7.21 6.67 -0.20
N ARG A 96 8.18 6.47 0.70
CA ARG A 96 9.21 5.42 0.60
C ARG A 96 8.64 3.99 0.61
N ASP A 97 7.51 3.77 1.28
CA ASP A 97 6.92 2.44 1.51
C ASP A 97 5.76 2.14 0.54
N GLN A 98 5.16 3.18 -0.06
CA GLN A 98 3.96 2.99 -0.89
C GLN A 98 4.21 2.09 -2.10
N THR A 99 5.37 2.20 -2.76
CA THR A 99 5.70 1.36 -3.93
C THR A 99 5.79 -0.11 -3.54
N ALA A 100 6.41 -0.41 -2.39
CA ALA A 100 6.50 -1.77 -1.87
C ALA A 100 5.10 -2.30 -1.49
N ALA A 101 4.30 -1.49 -0.79
CA ALA A 101 2.95 -1.86 -0.37
C ALA A 101 2.02 -2.15 -1.56
N ARG A 102 2.03 -1.29 -2.59
CA ARG A 102 1.27 -1.50 -3.83
C ARG A 102 1.73 -2.73 -4.59
N LYS A 103 3.03 -3.05 -4.55
CA LYS A 103 3.56 -4.28 -5.15
C LYS A 103 2.98 -5.50 -4.46
N VAL A 104 3.02 -5.55 -3.13
CA VAL A 104 2.48 -6.68 -2.35
C VAL A 104 0.96 -6.83 -2.55
N ALA A 105 0.20 -5.73 -2.59
CA ALA A 105 -1.23 -5.78 -2.87
C ALA A 105 -1.56 -6.31 -4.28
N ARG A 106 -0.65 -6.12 -5.25
CA ARG A 106 -0.75 -6.72 -6.59
C ARG A 106 -0.38 -8.19 -6.59
N GLU A 107 0.68 -8.58 -5.87
CA GLU A 107 1.07 -9.99 -5.72
C GLU A 107 -0.09 -10.80 -5.11
N LEU A 108 -0.72 -10.27 -4.06
CA LEU A 108 -1.93 -10.85 -3.46
C LEU A 108 -3.02 -11.05 -4.52
N PHE A 109 -3.30 -10.02 -5.32
CA PHE A 109 -4.32 -10.11 -6.37
C PHE A 109 -4.02 -11.20 -7.39
N ASP A 110 -2.78 -11.26 -7.86
CA ASP A 110 -2.35 -12.26 -8.85
C ASP A 110 -2.51 -13.68 -8.28
N ASP A 111 -2.26 -13.88 -6.99
CA ASP A 111 -2.48 -15.17 -6.35
C ASP A 111 -3.96 -15.48 -6.14
N LEU A 112 -4.80 -14.50 -5.80
CA LEU A 112 -6.25 -14.68 -5.74
C LEU A 112 -6.83 -15.14 -7.08
N VAL A 113 -6.40 -14.55 -8.20
CA VAL A 113 -6.80 -14.97 -9.55
C VAL A 113 -6.40 -16.42 -9.83
N LYS A 114 -5.23 -16.85 -9.36
CA LYS A 114 -4.78 -18.25 -9.51
C LYS A 114 -5.57 -19.22 -8.63
N ILE A 115 -5.99 -18.82 -7.43
CA ILE A 115 -6.85 -19.66 -6.59
C ILE A 115 -8.22 -19.80 -7.26
N ASP A 116 -8.78 -18.72 -7.80
CA ASP A 116 -10.08 -18.72 -8.49
C ASP A 116 -10.05 -19.64 -9.73
N SER A 117 -9.04 -19.46 -10.60
CA SER A 117 -8.83 -20.35 -11.76
C SER A 117 -8.57 -21.81 -11.38
N ALA A 118 -7.90 -22.05 -10.24
CA ALA A 118 -7.72 -23.40 -9.71
C ALA A 118 -9.03 -24.00 -9.18
N ALA A 119 -9.93 -23.19 -8.62
CA ALA A 119 -11.24 -23.62 -8.17
C ALA A 119 -12.14 -24.01 -9.36
N ASP A 120 -12.12 -23.23 -10.45
CA ASP A 120 -12.85 -23.53 -11.70
C ASP A 120 -12.46 -24.89 -12.31
N THR A 121 -11.19 -25.26 -12.16
CA THR A 121 -10.62 -26.50 -12.69
C THR A 121 -10.51 -27.62 -11.64
N ALA A 122 -11.04 -27.40 -10.44
CA ALA A 122 -10.94 -28.29 -9.27
C ALA A 122 -9.49 -28.72 -8.95
N ASN A 123 -8.51 -27.88 -9.28
CA ASN A 123 -7.10 -28.14 -9.06
C ASN A 123 -6.68 -27.81 -7.62
N LYS A 124 -6.87 -28.78 -6.72
CA LYS A 124 -6.57 -28.65 -5.28
C LYS A 124 -5.13 -28.22 -4.98
N ILE A 125 -4.15 -28.78 -5.69
CA ILE A 125 -2.73 -28.50 -5.44
C ILE A 125 -2.42 -27.03 -5.78
N SER A 126 -2.89 -26.57 -6.95
CA SER A 126 -2.71 -25.16 -7.35
C SER A 126 -3.44 -24.21 -6.39
N ALA A 127 -4.67 -24.53 -5.99
CA ALA A 127 -5.43 -23.72 -5.04
C ALA A 127 -4.72 -23.59 -3.68
N LEU A 128 -4.21 -24.70 -3.12
CA LEU A 128 -3.47 -24.68 -1.85
C LEU A 128 -2.20 -23.83 -1.96
N ASN A 129 -1.37 -24.11 -2.97
CA ASN A 129 -0.09 -23.39 -3.15
C ASN A 129 -0.29 -21.88 -3.32
N ASN A 130 -1.32 -21.44 -4.03
CA ASN A 130 -1.58 -20.01 -4.20
C ASN A 130 -2.29 -19.41 -2.98
N SER A 131 -3.07 -20.19 -2.21
CA SER A 131 -3.62 -19.72 -0.93
C SER A 131 -2.52 -19.42 0.10
N GLU A 132 -1.48 -20.27 0.17
CA GLU A 132 -0.34 -20.04 1.06
C GLU A 132 0.42 -18.77 0.70
N LYS A 133 0.62 -18.52 -0.60
CA LYS A 133 1.27 -17.29 -1.08
C LYS A 133 0.43 -16.05 -0.80
N ALA A 134 -0.89 -16.12 -1.01
CA ALA A 134 -1.79 -15.02 -0.71
C ALA A 134 -1.74 -14.61 0.78
N PHE A 135 -1.71 -15.57 1.70
CA PHE A 135 -1.53 -15.26 3.13
C PHE A 135 -0.12 -14.77 3.46
N ALA A 136 0.91 -15.27 2.77
CA ALA A 136 2.27 -14.75 2.91
C ALA A 136 2.38 -13.29 2.44
N ASP A 137 1.65 -12.89 1.40
CA ASP A 137 1.57 -11.50 0.94
C ASP A 137 0.85 -10.61 1.94
N ILE A 138 -0.21 -11.09 2.59
CA ILE A 138 -0.84 -10.38 3.71
C ILE A 138 0.16 -10.15 4.84
N ASP A 139 0.90 -11.18 5.27
CA ASP A 139 1.93 -11.04 6.30
C ASP A 139 3.05 -10.08 5.89
N LYS A 140 3.47 -10.13 4.63
CA LYS A 140 4.48 -9.23 4.06
C LYS A 140 3.99 -7.78 4.06
N PHE A 141 2.71 -7.56 3.75
CA PHE A 141 2.11 -6.23 3.79
C PHE A 141 2.03 -5.69 5.21
N LEU A 142 1.61 -6.50 6.18
CA LEU A 142 1.53 -6.09 7.58
C LEU A 142 2.90 -5.67 8.15
N LYS A 143 3.99 -6.27 7.67
CA LYS A 143 5.36 -5.87 8.04
C LYS A 143 5.79 -4.50 7.50
N LEU A 144 5.12 -3.98 6.46
CA LEU A 144 5.37 -2.64 5.91
C LEU A 144 4.65 -1.54 6.69
N LEU A 145 3.66 -1.91 7.51
CA LEU A 145 2.92 -0.95 8.30
C LEU A 145 3.79 -0.43 9.45
N PRO A 146 3.61 0.84 9.86
CA PRO A 146 4.24 1.30 11.07
C PRO A 146 3.77 0.40 12.21
N GLN A 147 4.71 0.00 13.07
CA GLN A 147 4.39 -0.62 14.34
C GLN A 147 3.67 0.45 15.15
N THR A 148 2.35 0.54 14.99
CA THR A 148 1.50 1.23 15.94
C THR A 148 1.71 0.44 17.22
N THR A 149 2.45 1.03 18.15
CA THR A 149 2.58 0.48 19.48
C THR A 149 1.18 0.34 20.03
N THR A 150 0.61 -0.86 19.94
CA THR A 150 -0.31 -1.39 20.95
C THR A 150 0.48 -1.61 22.23
N GLN A 151 1.06 -0.52 22.72
CA GLN A 151 1.74 -0.37 24.00
C GLN A 151 1.21 0.93 24.61
N SER A 152 -0.12 1.08 24.57
CA SER A 152 -0.83 1.91 25.50
C SER A 152 -1.43 0.96 26.54
N GLN A 153 -0.87 1.03 27.75
CA GLN A 153 -1.45 0.58 29.03
C GLN A 153 -1.45 -0.93 29.33
N ALA A 154 -0.30 -1.45 29.73
CA ALA A 154 -0.22 -2.50 30.75
C ALA A 154 1.16 -2.44 31.42
N SER A 155 1.28 -1.63 32.49
CA SER A 155 2.08 -1.81 33.72
C SER A 155 2.22 -0.48 34.44
#